data_AF-A0A7C4IP65-F1
#
_entry.id   AF-A0A7C4IP65-F1
#
_cell.length_a   1.000
_cell.length_b   1.000
_cell.length_c   1.000
_cell.angle_alpha   90.00
_cell.angle_beta   90.00
_cell.angle_gamma   90.00
#
_symmetry.space_group_name_H-M   'P 1'
#
loop_
_entity.id
_entity.type
_entity.pdbx_description
1 polymer ?
#
loop_
_entity_poly.entity_id
_entity_poly.type
_entity_poly.pdbx_seq_one_letter_code
_entity_poly.pdbx_strand_id
1 'polypeptide(L)' 'GGGEGLIYSSEIVKPTQERLEDVIRPGDSIPVRIIKIDCEDRKIGLSMKNLKRTEL' A
#
# COMPACT_ATOMS: atom_id res chain seq x y z
N GLY A 1 -18.05 8.33 2.23
CA GLY A 1 -17.62 8.02 0.84
C GLY A 1 -16.13 7.87 0.85
N GLY A 2 -15.63 6.67 0.59
CA GLY A 2 -14.20 6.40 0.46
C GLY A 2 -13.95 5.81 -0.93
N GLY A 3 -12.90 6.25 -1.60
CA GLY A 3 -12.41 5.60 -2.81
C GLY A 3 -11.69 4.30 -2.44
N GLU A 4 -11.74 3.32 -3.33
CA GLU A 4 -11.08 2.03 -3.12
C GLU A 4 -9.60 2.15 -3.52
N GLY A 5 -8.71 1.94 -2.56
CA GLY A 5 -7.27 1.88 -2.77
C GLY A 5 -6.80 0.43 -2.93
N LEU A 6 -5.89 0.20 -3.86
CA LEU A 6 -5.33 -1.12 -4.16
C LEU A 6 -3.81 -1.09 -4.01
N ILE A 7 -3.27 -2.06 -3.29
CA ILE A 7 -1.83 -2.30 -3.19
C ILE A 7 -1.53 -3.59 -3.95
N TYR A 8 -0.63 -3.53 -4.93
CA TYR A 8 -0.13 -4.73 -5.59
C TYR A 8 0.77 -5.50 -4.61
N SER A 9 0.75 -6.83 -4.65
CA SER A 9 1.59 -7.67 -3.78
C SER A 9 3.09 -7.34 -3.91
N SER A 10 3.52 -7.00 -5.12
CA SER A 10 4.88 -6.51 -5.39
C SER A 10 5.21 -5.21 -4.67
N GLU A 11 4.24 -4.42 -4.21
CA GLU A 11 4.44 -3.14 -3.54
C GLU A 11 4.39 -3.23 -2.01
N ILE A 12 4.20 -4.44 -1.47
CA ILE A 12 4.18 -4.71 -0.03
C ILE A 12 5.58 -5.04 0.46
N VAL A 13 6.02 -4.33 1.50
CA VAL A 13 7.29 -4.63 2.19
C VAL A 13 6.97 -5.59 3.33
N LYS A 14 7.47 -6.81 3.23
CA LYS A 14 7.35 -7.83 4.27
C LYS A 14 8.69 -8.56 4.45
N PRO A 15 8.95 -9.16 5.62
CA PRO A 15 10.06 -10.08 5.78
C PRO A 15 9.93 -11.24 4.79
N THR A 16 11.04 -11.65 4.17
CA THR A 16 11.05 -12.74 3.16
C THR A 16 10.38 -14.02 3.66
N GLN A 17 10.41 -14.26 4.97
CA GLN A 17 9.93 -15.49 5.60
C GLN A 17 8.47 -15.44 6.07
N GLU A 18 7.78 -14.29 5.98
CA GLU A 18 6.40 -14.14 6.47
C GLU A 18 5.38 -14.02 5.31
N ARG A 19 4.15 -14.53 5.50
CA ARG A 19 3.06 -14.37 4.53
C ARG A 19 2.38 -13.01 4.75
N LEU A 20 1.75 -12.46 3.70
CA LEU A 20 1.04 -11.17 3.80
C LEU A 20 0.03 -11.14 4.95
N GLU A 21 -0.68 -12.25 5.10
CA GLU A 21 -1.77 -12.48 6.06
C GLU A 21 -1.30 -12.38 7.52
N ASP A 22 -0.01 -12.70 7.75
CA ASP A 22 0.60 -12.62 9.08
C ASP A 22 0.95 -11.17 9.44
N VAL A 23 1.28 -10.34 8.45
CA VAL A 23 1.78 -8.96 8.64
C VAL A 23 0.69 -7.89 8.50
N ILE A 24 -0.38 -8.16 7.77
CA ILE A 24 -1.46 -7.20 7.49
C ILE A 24 -2.80 -7.85 7.80
N ARG A 25 -3.55 -7.23 8.71
CA ARG A 25 -4.88 -7.70 9.11
C ARG A 25 -5.97 -6.70 8.73
N PRO A 26 -7.20 -7.17 8.46
CA PRO A 26 -8.34 -6.28 8.31
C PRO A 26 -8.48 -5.38 9.55
N GLY A 27 -8.53 -4.06 9.33
CA GLY A 27 -8.61 -3.06 10.40
C GLY A 27 -7.28 -2.44 10.82
N ASP A 28 -6.14 -2.94 10.35
CA ASP A 28 -4.85 -2.29 10.60
C ASP A 28 -4.73 -0.96 9.84
N SER A 29 -4.23 0.04 10.54
CA SER A 29 -3.81 1.31 9.95
C SER A 29 -2.34 1.25 9.58
N ILE A 30 -2.06 1.01 8.30
CA ILE A 30 -0.71 0.92 7.77
C ILE A 30 -0.31 2.18 7.00
N PRO A 31 0.95 2.65 7.13
CA PRO A 31 1.46 3.73 6.30
C PRO A 31 1.64 3.25 4.86
N VAL A 32 1.09 4.01 3.92
CA VAL A 32 1.18 3.75 2.48
C VAL A 32 1.45 5.06 1.74
N ARG A 33 2.06 4.96 0.56
CA ARG A 33 2.23 6.08 -0.35
C ARG A 33 1.41 5.86 -1.61
N ILE A 34 0.82 6.93 -2.12
CA ILE A 34 0.17 6.93 -3.43
C ILE A 34 1.25 6.88 -4.52
N ILE A 35 1.16 5.89 -5.39
CA ILE A 35 2.06 5.72 -6.54
C ILE A 35 1.36 5.93 -7.88
N LYS A 36 0.02 5.80 -7.90
CA LYS A 36 -0.79 6.00 -9.11
C LYS A 36 -2.18 6.45 -8.71
N ILE A 37 -2.77 7.36 -9.48
CA ILE A 37 -4.18 7.74 -9.38
C ILE A 37 -4.80 7.49 -10.74
N ASP A 38 -5.84 6.67 -10.76
CA ASP A 38 -6.62 6.37 -11.95
C ASP A 38 -8.01 6.99 -11.77
N CYS A 39 -8.21 8.15 -12.40
CA CYS A 39 -9.45 8.91 -12.28
C CYS A 39 -10.61 8.29 -13.07
N GLU A 40 -10.30 7.57 -14.15
CA GLU A 40 -11.30 6.91 -14.98
C GLU A 40 -11.96 5.76 -14.22
N ASP A 41 -11.14 4.89 -13.63
CA ASP A 41 -11.62 3.73 -12.88
C ASP A 41 -11.84 4.02 -11.38
N ARG A 42 -11.58 5.27 -10.96
CA ARG A 42 -11.63 5.74 -9.56
C ARG A 42 -10.79 4.89 -8.60
N LYS A 43 -9.65 4.39 -9.07
CA LYS A 43 -8.73 3.54 -8.31
C LYS A 43 -7.48 4.29 -7.91
N ILE A 44 -6.98 4.00 -6.71
CA ILE A 44 -5.73 4.57 -6.22
C ILE A 44 -4.73 3.42 -6.03
N GLY A 45 -3.64 3.48 -6.77
CA GLY A 45 -2.50 2.59 -6.60
C GLY A 45 -1.67 3.04 -5.41
N LEU A 46 -1.54 2.15 -4.43
CA LEU A 46 -0.86 2.38 -3.17
C LEU A 46 0.39 1.47 -3.06
N SER A 47 1.40 1.93 -2.35
CA SER A 47 2.64 1.18 -2.13
C SER A 47 3.15 1.35 -0.70
N MET A 48 3.66 0.26 -0.11
CA MET A 48 4.36 0.27 1.17
C MET A 48 5.87 0.37 0.99
N LYS A 49 6.37 0.25 -0.25
CA LYS A 49 7.78 0.44 -0.57
C LYS A 49 8.16 1.91 -0.53
N ASN A 50 9.41 2.18 -0.17
CA ASN A 50 9.99 3.53 -0.22
C ASN A 50 9.18 4.60 0.55
N LEU A 51 8.51 4.21 1.65
CA LEU A 51 7.90 5.17 2.59
C LEU A 51 8.94 6.15 3.16
N LYS A 52 10.22 5.75 3.16
CA LYS A 52 11.36 6.63 3.41
C LYS A 52 11.68 7.47 2.17
N ARG A 53 10.92 8.54 1.96
CA ARG A 53 11.43 9.73 1.25
C ARG A 53 10.85 10.98 1.87
N THR A 54 11.30 11.26 3.08
CA THR A 54 11.54 12.65 3.49
C THR A 54 13.04 12.82 3.35
N GLU A 55 13.47 13.31 2.19
CA GLU A 55 14.77 13.98 2.14
C GLU A 55 14.53 15.33 2.81
N LEU A 56 15.19 15.55 3.94
CA LEU A 56 15.20 16.80 4.69
C LEU A 56 16.00 17.86 3.95
#